data_AF-A0A519CYA5-F1
#
_entry.id   AF-A0A519CYA5-F1
#
_cell.length_a   1.000
_cell.length_b   1.000
_cell.length_c   1.000
_cell.angle_alpha   90.00
_cell.angle_beta   90.00
_cell.angle_gamma   90.00
#
_symmetry.space_group_name_H-M   'P 1'
#
loop_
_entity.id
_entity.type
_entity.pdbx_description
1 polymer ?
#
loop_
_entity_poly.entity_id
_entity_poly.type
_entity_poly.pdbx_seq_one_letter_code
_entity_poly.pdbx_strand_id
1 'polypeptide(L)'
;MNEVIQMEKEYEMKNEEENEKEDSEGKELVKWLIDSIINGRGYEEIETKISLESDNTSAEYVWNEIALGLIEWASVQKNIFWAISAFDFASTMYGLAGKEHDVSRIHCLFTLAKIYSDQGGLSRKFKLFEQVIEETKSMIDSGDTNKSVYYYYSRGLNRIANLHNNWGNQEEAEKYYRELIAAAPLGNEEETIQNLINGNAPGFYEKNPELKVDYE
;
A
#
# COMPACT_ATOMS: atom_id res chain seq x y z
N MET A 1 -47.15 6.65 -5.37
CA MET A 1 -46.15 5.62 -5.71
C MET A 1 -45.23 6.09 -6.82
N ASN A 2 -45.75 6.59 -7.95
CA ASN A 2 -44.91 7.12 -9.04
C ASN A 2 -44.10 8.38 -8.67
N GLU A 3 -44.64 9.29 -7.86
CA GLU A 3 -43.92 10.51 -7.45
C GLU A 3 -42.75 10.25 -6.48
N VAL A 4 -42.87 9.24 -5.60
CA VAL A 4 -41.80 8.86 -4.66
C VAL A 4 -40.64 8.22 -5.41
N ILE A 5 -40.94 7.31 -6.35
CA ILE A 5 -39.94 6.67 -7.21
C ILE A 5 -39.24 7.70 -8.11
N GLN A 6 -39.95 8.75 -8.55
CA GLN A 6 -39.36 9.83 -9.34
C GLN A 6 -38.41 10.69 -8.49
N MET A 7 -38.79 11.03 -7.26
CA MET A 7 -37.92 11.78 -6.33
C MET A 7 -36.67 11.00 -5.93
N GLU A 8 -36.78 9.69 -5.71
CA GLU A 8 -35.62 8.83 -5.40
C GLU A 8 -34.62 8.79 -6.57
N LYS A 9 -35.12 8.67 -7.81
CA LYS A 9 -34.27 8.72 -9.01
C LYS A 9 -33.62 10.08 -9.23
N GLU A 10 -34.33 11.18 -8.96
CA GLU A 10 -33.77 12.53 -9.05
C GLU A 10 -32.71 12.79 -7.98
N TYR A 11 -32.87 12.21 -6.79
CA TYR A 11 -31.88 12.26 -5.72
C TYR A 11 -30.64 11.42 -6.05
N GLU A 12 -30.82 10.22 -6.59
CA GLU A 12 -29.70 9.35 -7.03
C GLU A 12 -28.92 9.98 -8.18
N MET A 13 -29.58 10.49 -9.22
CA MET A 13 -28.90 11.19 -10.32
C MET A 13 -28.15 12.43 -9.86
N LYS A 14 -28.72 13.20 -8.92
CA LYS A 14 -28.07 14.40 -8.39
C LYS A 14 -26.81 14.05 -7.58
N ASN A 15 -26.85 12.96 -6.81
CA ASN A 15 -25.67 12.46 -6.10
C ASN A 15 -24.63 11.90 -7.08
N GLU A 16 -25.04 11.22 -8.15
CA GLU A 16 -24.12 10.77 -9.21
C GLU A 16 -23.45 11.96 -9.92
N GLU A 17 -24.20 13.00 -10.28
CA GLU A 17 -23.66 14.23 -10.88
C GLU A 17 -22.73 15.00 -9.92
N GLU A 18 -23.05 15.05 -8.62
CA GLU A 18 -22.19 15.66 -7.59
C GLU A 18 -20.89 14.85 -7.41
N ASN A 19 -20.97 13.51 -7.38
CA ASN A 19 -19.80 12.63 -7.31
C ASN A 19 -18.91 12.72 -8.57
N GLU A 20 -19.50 12.78 -9.77
CA GLU A 20 -18.75 12.94 -11.02
C GLU A 20 -18.05 14.31 -11.09
N LYS A 21 -18.69 15.34 -10.54
CA LYS A 21 -18.11 16.69 -10.47
C LYS A 21 -16.97 16.77 -9.46
N GLU A 22 -17.12 16.15 -8.28
CA GLU A 22 -16.05 16.04 -7.28
C GLU A 22 -14.84 15.28 -7.84
N ASP A 23 -15.06 14.17 -8.54
CA ASP A 23 -14.01 13.39 -9.23
C ASP A 23 -13.28 14.20 -10.32
N SER A 24 -13.99 15.09 -11.01
CA SER A 24 -13.40 16.00 -12.01
C SER A 24 -12.58 17.14 -11.38
N GLU A 25 -13.06 17.73 -10.28
CA GLU A 25 -12.38 18.83 -9.59
C GLU A 25 -11.11 18.33 -8.86
N GLY A 26 -11.17 17.15 -8.24
CA GLY A 26 -10.00 16.49 -7.62
C GLY A 26 -8.85 16.26 -8.60
N LYS A 27 -9.15 15.80 -9.83
CA LYS A 27 -8.13 15.53 -10.86
C LYS A 27 -7.40 16.79 -11.34
N GLU A 28 -8.08 17.92 -11.48
CA GLU A 28 -7.44 19.19 -11.87
C GLU A 28 -6.58 19.76 -10.72
N LEU A 29 -7.01 19.63 -9.47
CA LEU A 29 -6.20 20.01 -8.31
C LEU A 29 -4.91 19.17 -8.22
N VAL A 30 -5.00 17.86 -8.42
CA VAL A 30 -3.84 16.95 -8.44
C VAL A 30 -2.83 17.35 -9.50
N LYS A 31 -3.30 17.59 -10.73
CA LYS A 31 -2.44 18.01 -11.84
C LYS A 31 -1.77 19.35 -11.54
N TRP A 32 -2.52 20.30 -10.97
CA TRP A 32 -1.99 21.58 -10.53
C TRP A 32 -0.94 21.42 -9.42
N LEU A 33 -1.14 20.52 -8.47
CA LEU A 33 -0.20 20.27 -7.36
C LEU A 33 1.11 19.63 -7.86
N ILE A 34 1.02 18.64 -8.74
CA ILE A 34 2.19 18.03 -9.38
C ILE A 34 2.98 19.08 -10.17
N ASP A 35 2.30 19.89 -10.98
CA ASP A 35 2.93 21.01 -11.70
C ASP A 35 3.55 22.02 -10.73
N SER A 36 2.91 22.30 -9.60
CA SER A 36 3.41 23.23 -8.60
C SER A 36 4.69 22.74 -7.93
N ILE A 37 4.76 21.44 -7.61
CA ILE A 37 5.95 20.80 -7.07
C ILE A 37 7.08 20.80 -8.10
N ILE A 38 6.79 20.42 -9.35
CA ILE A 38 7.78 20.38 -10.45
C ILE A 38 8.36 21.77 -10.72
N ASN A 39 7.51 22.81 -10.69
CA ASN A 39 7.92 24.18 -10.97
C ASN A 39 8.43 24.94 -9.73
N GLY A 40 8.57 24.26 -8.58
CA GLY A 40 9.13 24.84 -7.35
C GLY A 40 8.30 25.99 -6.78
N ARG A 41 6.96 25.92 -6.89
CA ARG A 41 6.07 26.90 -6.24
C ARG A 41 6.26 26.84 -4.72
N GLY A 42 6.05 27.98 -4.07
CA GLY A 42 6.20 28.09 -2.61
C GLY A 42 5.14 27.27 -1.88
N TYR A 43 5.54 26.62 -0.77
CA TYR A 43 4.62 25.83 0.06
C TYR A 43 3.39 26.61 0.54
N GLU A 44 3.54 27.91 0.83
CA GLU A 44 2.45 28.78 1.26
C GLU A 44 1.38 29.00 0.17
N GLU A 45 1.79 29.05 -1.11
CA GLU A 45 0.87 29.15 -2.25
C GLU A 45 0.08 27.84 -2.42
N ILE A 46 0.75 26.71 -2.26
CA ILE A 46 0.16 25.38 -2.32
C ILE A 46 -0.85 25.17 -1.19
N GLU A 47 -0.47 25.49 0.04
CA GLU A 47 -1.31 25.37 1.25
C GLU A 47 -2.55 26.26 1.17
N THR A 48 -2.40 27.49 0.68
CA THR A 48 -3.52 28.43 0.49
C THR A 48 -4.52 27.90 -0.54
N LYS A 49 -4.04 27.36 -1.66
CA LYS A 49 -4.91 26.82 -2.72
C LYS A 49 -5.68 25.57 -2.25
N ILE A 50 -5.00 24.66 -1.55
CA ILE A 50 -5.64 23.48 -0.93
C ILE A 50 -6.74 23.92 0.05
N SER A 51 -6.45 24.89 0.91
CA SER A 51 -7.40 25.41 1.90
C SER A 51 -8.63 26.07 1.26
N LEU A 52 -8.48 26.69 0.09
CA LEU A 52 -9.59 27.34 -0.63
C LEU A 52 -10.48 26.36 -1.40
N GLU A 53 -9.97 25.20 -1.80
CA GLU A 53 -10.76 24.18 -2.49
C GLU A 53 -11.37 23.14 -1.54
N SER A 54 -10.83 23.01 -0.32
CA SER A 54 -11.36 22.12 0.72
C SER A 54 -12.67 22.57 1.39
N ASP A 55 -13.20 23.76 1.07
CA ASP A 55 -14.44 24.24 1.69
C ASP A 55 -15.68 23.40 1.30
N ASN A 56 -15.60 22.55 0.27
CA ASN A 56 -16.62 21.56 -0.10
C ASN A 56 -16.09 20.12 -0.24
N THR A 57 -14.80 19.88 -0.04
CA THR A 57 -14.15 18.58 -0.24
C THR A 57 -13.41 18.19 1.03
N SER A 58 -13.64 16.99 1.58
CA SER A 58 -12.98 16.60 2.82
C SER A 58 -11.45 16.62 2.65
N ALA A 59 -10.74 17.09 3.67
CA ALA A 59 -9.27 17.08 3.65
C ALA A 59 -8.72 15.67 3.37
N GLU A 60 -9.45 14.64 3.82
CA GLU A 60 -9.17 13.23 3.58
C GLU A 60 -9.15 12.88 2.08
N TYR A 61 -10.19 13.31 1.34
CA TYR A 61 -10.27 13.12 -0.11
C TYR A 61 -9.11 13.80 -0.84
N VAL A 62 -8.78 15.04 -0.48
CA VAL A 62 -7.67 15.78 -1.09
C VAL A 62 -6.34 15.03 -0.92
N TRP A 63 -6.08 14.48 0.27
CA TRP A 63 -4.85 13.72 0.50
C TRP A 63 -4.79 12.42 -0.31
N ASN A 64 -5.91 11.71 -0.44
CA ASN A 64 -6.00 10.53 -1.30
C ASN A 64 -5.67 10.85 -2.77
N GLU A 65 -6.30 11.88 -3.32
CA GLU A 65 -6.11 12.26 -4.72
C GLU A 65 -4.66 12.68 -5.02
N ILE A 66 -4.04 13.45 -4.12
CA ILE A 66 -2.62 13.81 -4.22
C ILE A 66 -1.73 12.58 -4.23
N ALA A 67 -1.98 11.63 -3.32
CA ALA A 67 -1.20 10.40 -3.22
C ALA A 67 -1.28 9.58 -4.53
N LEU A 68 -2.49 9.42 -5.08
CA LEU A 68 -2.73 8.70 -6.33
C LEU A 68 -1.99 9.36 -7.50
N GLY A 69 -2.16 10.67 -7.68
CA GLY A 69 -1.54 11.40 -8.77
C GLY A 69 -0.01 11.37 -8.74
N LEU A 70 0.59 11.49 -7.55
CA LEU A 70 2.05 11.40 -7.39
C LEU A 70 2.58 10.02 -7.83
N ILE A 71 1.89 8.94 -7.45
CA ILE A 71 2.27 7.57 -7.83
C ILE A 71 2.12 7.38 -9.35
N GLU A 72 1.00 7.81 -9.93
CA GLU A 72 0.76 7.71 -11.37
C GLU A 72 1.84 8.47 -12.15
N TRP A 73 2.09 9.72 -11.78
CA TRP A 73 3.12 10.54 -12.40
C TRP A 73 4.49 9.87 -12.31
N ALA A 74 4.90 9.38 -11.14
CA ALA A 74 6.21 8.76 -10.98
C ALA A 74 6.35 7.45 -11.78
N SER A 75 5.25 6.70 -11.94
CA SER A 75 5.23 5.42 -12.67
C SER A 75 5.63 5.57 -14.15
N VAL A 76 5.31 6.71 -14.78
CA VAL A 76 5.63 6.98 -16.19
C VAL A 76 7.04 7.53 -16.40
N GLN A 77 7.68 8.08 -15.36
CA GLN A 77 9.01 8.69 -15.48
C GLN A 77 10.17 7.68 -15.58
N LYS A 78 9.94 6.40 -15.23
CA LYS A 78 10.96 5.33 -15.21
C LYS A 78 12.25 5.74 -14.46
N ASN A 79 12.12 6.58 -13.43
CA ASN A 79 13.22 7.07 -12.62
C ASN A 79 13.04 6.60 -11.18
N ILE A 80 14.05 5.91 -10.67
CA ILE A 80 13.99 5.29 -9.35
C ILE A 80 13.90 6.30 -8.21
N PHE A 81 14.55 7.47 -8.32
CA PHE A 81 14.53 8.50 -7.29
C PHE A 81 13.17 9.19 -7.20
N TRP A 82 12.52 9.42 -8.35
CA TRP A 82 11.15 9.91 -8.39
C TRP A 82 10.18 8.91 -7.79
N ALA A 83 10.33 7.63 -8.10
CA ALA A 83 9.51 6.58 -7.49
C ALA A 83 9.68 6.50 -5.97
N ILE A 84 10.92 6.52 -5.47
CA ILE A 84 11.20 6.54 -4.02
C ILE A 84 10.49 7.73 -3.35
N SER A 85 10.69 8.93 -3.90
CA SER A 85 10.11 10.15 -3.33
C SER A 85 8.58 10.11 -3.36
N ALA A 86 7.99 9.71 -4.50
CA ALA A 86 6.55 9.64 -4.66
C ALA A 86 5.88 8.65 -3.71
N PHE A 87 6.42 7.44 -3.56
CA PHE A 87 5.87 6.46 -2.61
C PHE A 87 6.05 6.87 -1.15
N ASP A 88 7.15 7.54 -0.80
CA ASP A 88 7.37 8.07 0.55
C ASP A 88 6.34 9.17 0.88
N PHE A 89 6.15 10.15 -0.03
CA PHE A 89 5.14 11.19 0.13
C PHE A 89 3.71 10.63 0.14
N ALA A 90 3.38 9.76 -0.82
CA ALA A 90 2.05 9.15 -0.90
C ALA A 90 1.71 8.35 0.37
N SER A 91 2.69 7.65 0.97
CA SER A 91 2.47 6.96 2.24
C SER A 91 2.08 7.92 3.37
N THR A 92 2.66 9.13 3.40
CA THR A 92 2.31 10.16 4.38
C THR A 92 0.90 10.69 4.13
N MET A 93 0.57 10.98 2.87
CA MET A 93 -0.74 11.50 2.49
C MET A 93 -1.85 10.50 2.75
N TYR A 94 -1.67 9.22 2.44
CA TYR A 94 -2.66 8.20 2.81
C TYR A 94 -2.84 8.08 4.34
N GLY A 95 -1.79 8.32 5.13
CA GLY A 95 -1.93 8.38 6.59
C GLY A 95 -2.75 9.58 7.07
N LEU A 96 -2.67 10.71 6.36
CA LEU A 96 -3.49 11.89 6.61
C LEU A 96 -4.92 11.75 6.07
N ALA A 97 -5.11 10.90 5.05
CA ALA A 97 -6.39 10.63 4.44
C ALA A 97 -7.32 9.76 5.32
N GLY A 98 -6.80 9.17 6.41
CA GLY A 98 -7.60 8.41 7.36
C GLY A 98 -7.53 6.90 7.16
N LYS A 99 -8.22 6.17 8.06
CA LYS A 99 -8.06 4.72 8.20
C LYS A 99 -8.54 3.92 7.00
N GLU A 100 -9.51 4.41 6.23
CA GLU A 100 -9.91 3.74 4.98
C GLU A 100 -8.75 3.58 3.97
N HIS A 101 -7.72 4.44 4.07
CA HIS A 101 -6.56 4.42 3.19
C HIS A 101 -5.35 3.69 3.78
N ASP A 102 -5.49 3.05 4.95
CA ASP A 102 -4.40 2.33 5.61
C ASP A 102 -3.78 1.25 4.68
N VAL A 103 -4.60 0.53 3.91
CA VAL A 103 -4.12 -0.47 2.95
C VAL A 103 -3.32 0.17 1.81
N SER A 104 -3.73 1.35 1.32
CA SER A 104 -3.00 2.12 0.30
C SER A 104 -1.68 2.67 0.85
N ARG A 105 -1.66 3.07 2.11
CA ARG A 105 -0.43 3.44 2.82
C ARG A 105 0.53 2.25 2.95
N ILE A 106 0.04 1.08 3.37
CA ILE A 106 0.82 -0.16 3.44
C ILE A 106 1.38 -0.55 2.07
N HIS A 107 0.57 -0.42 1.00
CA HIS A 107 1.03 -0.62 -0.37
C HIS A 107 2.25 0.25 -0.70
N CYS A 108 2.20 1.54 -0.34
CA CYS A 108 3.30 2.46 -0.57
C CYS A 108 4.57 2.03 0.16
N LEU A 109 4.47 1.68 1.45
CA LEU A 109 5.61 1.21 2.24
C LEU A 109 6.23 -0.08 1.67
N PHE A 110 5.38 -1.04 1.28
CA PHE A 110 5.82 -2.30 0.68
C PHE A 110 6.51 -2.08 -0.68
N THR A 111 5.95 -1.19 -1.51
CA THR A 111 6.55 -0.84 -2.80
C THR A 111 7.86 -0.07 -2.62
N LEU A 112 7.91 0.87 -1.68
CA LEU A 112 9.13 1.60 -1.33
C LEU A 112 10.25 0.63 -0.88
N ALA A 113 9.92 -0.36 -0.05
CA ALA A 113 10.86 -1.40 0.36
C ALA A 113 11.42 -2.18 -0.85
N LYS A 114 10.56 -2.54 -1.82
CA LYS A 114 10.98 -3.24 -3.04
C LYS A 114 11.91 -2.39 -3.92
N ILE A 115 11.68 -1.08 -3.98
CA ILE A 115 12.46 -0.16 -4.81
C ILE A 115 13.87 0.05 -4.22
N TYR A 116 14.02 0.08 -2.89
CA TYR A 116 15.34 0.20 -2.29
C TYR A 116 16.27 -0.95 -2.71
N SER A 117 17.44 -0.56 -3.22
CA SER A 117 18.48 -1.48 -3.64
C SER A 117 19.23 -2.06 -2.45
N ASP A 118 19.62 -3.32 -2.59
CA ASP A 118 20.45 -4.04 -1.63
C ASP A 118 21.87 -3.44 -1.51
N GLN A 119 22.32 -2.62 -2.48
CA GLN A 119 23.67 -2.02 -2.51
C GLN A 119 23.76 -0.63 -1.87
N GLY A 120 22.63 0.02 -1.55
CA GLY A 120 22.65 1.40 -1.04
C GLY A 120 21.47 1.80 -0.16
N GLY A 121 20.46 0.94 0.00
CA GLY A 121 19.27 1.19 0.81
C GLY A 121 18.88 0.02 1.69
N LEU A 122 19.77 -0.96 1.87
CA LEU A 122 19.46 -2.23 2.53
C LEU A 122 18.87 -2.04 3.94
N SER A 123 19.46 -1.19 4.77
CA SER A 123 18.95 -0.94 6.12
C SER A 123 17.53 -0.33 6.10
N ARG A 124 17.25 0.60 5.18
CA ARG A 124 15.91 1.18 5.04
C ARG A 124 14.91 0.14 4.52
N LYS A 125 15.34 -0.73 3.60
CA LYS A 125 14.55 -1.83 3.06
C LYS A 125 14.12 -2.83 4.15
N PHE A 126 15.04 -3.26 5.02
CA PHE A 126 14.70 -4.11 6.17
C PHE A 126 13.63 -3.44 7.03
N LYS A 127 13.89 -2.20 7.48
CA LYS A 127 12.95 -1.45 8.31
C LYS A 127 11.57 -1.29 7.70
N LEU A 128 11.49 -1.07 6.38
CA LEU A 128 10.20 -0.92 5.70
C LEU A 128 9.43 -2.24 5.63
N PHE A 129 10.09 -3.37 5.38
CA PHE A 129 9.40 -4.67 5.45
C PHE A 129 8.99 -5.02 6.89
N GLU A 130 9.83 -4.75 7.89
CA GLU A 130 9.48 -4.91 9.31
C GLU A 130 8.24 -4.07 9.66
N GLN A 131 8.22 -2.81 9.25
CA GLN A 131 7.08 -1.91 9.47
C GLN A 131 5.80 -2.43 8.80
N VAL A 132 5.88 -2.90 7.54
CA VAL A 132 4.72 -3.50 6.86
C VAL A 132 4.19 -4.70 7.64
N ILE A 133 5.08 -5.57 8.12
CA ILE A 133 4.70 -6.77 8.90
C ILE A 133 4.04 -6.36 10.22
N GLU A 134 4.64 -5.44 10.98
CA GLU A 134 4.13 -4.98 12.27
C GLU A 134 2.74 -4.34 12.13
N GLU A 135 2.57 -3.42 11.17
CA GLU A 135 1.31 -2.71 11.00
C GLU A 135 0.20 -3.64 10.48
N THR A 136 0.51 -4.50 9.50
CA THR A 136 -0.49 -5.47 9.02
C THR A 136 -0.84 -6.55 10.05
N LYS A 137 0.13 -6.97 10.87
CA LYS A 137 -0.14 -7.84 12.02
C LYS A 137 -1.10 -7.17 13.00
N SER A 138 -0.86 -5.91 13.34
CA SER A 138 -1.74 -5.14 14.23
C SER A 138 -3.16 -5.00 13.65
N MET A 139 -3.30 -4.82 12.34
CA MET A 139 -4.61 -4.78 11.67
C MET A 139 -5.33 -6.13 11.81
N ILE A 140 -4.64 -7.23 11.52
CA ILE A 140 -5.17 -8.60 11.67
C ILE A 140 -5.59 -8.87 13.13
N ASP A 141 -4.74 -8.55 14.09
CA ASP A 141 -5.00 -8.75 15.52
C ASP A 141 -6.19 -7.92 16.02
N SER A 142 -6.46 -6.77 15.36
CA SER A 142 -7.64 -5.95 15.62
C SER A 142 -8.93 -6.44 14.94
N GLY A 143 -8.84 -7.52 14.15
CA GLY A 143 -9.97 -8.16 13.48
C GLY A 143 -10.19 -7.72 12.03
N ASP A 144 -9.22 -7.08 11.38
CA ASP A 144 -9.32 -6.74 9.96
C ASP A 144 -9.35 -8.02 9.10
N THR A 145 -10.37 -8.14 8.26
CA THR A 145 -10.58 -9.30 7.37
C THR A 145 -10.26 -9.00 5.90
N ASN A 146 -9.75 -7.81 5.60
CA ASN A 146 -9.38 -7.40 4.26
C ASN A 146 -8.25 -8.28 3.71
N LYS A 147 -8.50 -8.95 2.58
CA LYS A 147 -7.53 -9.83 1.90
C LYS A 147 -6.21 -9.13 1.57
N SER A 148 -6.24 -7.83 1.29
CA SER A 148 -5.03 -7.06 1.01
C SER A 148 -4.12 -6.93 2.24
N VAL A 149 -4.67 -6.87 3.46
CA VAL A 149 -3.88 -6.84 4.69
C VAL A 149 -3.11 -8.16 4.84
N TYR A 150 -3.78 -9.30 4.70
CA TYR A 150 -3.14 -10.62 4.73
C TYR A 150 -2.10 -10.78 3.62
N TYR A 151 -2.39 -10.27 2.42
CA TYR A 151 -1.43 -10.26 1.32
C TYR A 151 -0.15 -9.51 1.71
N TYR A 152 -0.24 -8.29 2.21
CA TYR A 152 0.97 -7.52 2.55
C TYR A 152 1.72 -8.13 3.74
N TYR A 153 1.01 -8.71 4.70
CA TYR A 153 1.61 -9.46 5.80
C TYR A 153 2.41 -10.68 5.30
N SER A 154 1.78 -11.56 4.52
CA SER A 154 2.43 -12.79 4.00
C SER A 154 3.60 -12.46 3.07
N ARG A 155 3.42 -11.49 2.17
CA ARG A 155 4.49 -11.08 1.25
C ARG A 155 5.59 -10.31 1.97
N GLY A 156 5.28 -9.54 3.01
CA GLY A 156 6.26 -8.89 3.90
C GLY A 156 7.16 -9.92 4.57
N LEU A 157 6.56 -10.90 5.25
CA LEU A 157 7.27 -12.01 5.91
C LEU A 157 8.19 -12.77 4.94
N ASN A 158 7.68 -13.12 3.76
CA ASN A 158 8.50 -13.76 2.74
C ASN A 158 9.67 -12.89 2.28
N ARG A 159 9.47 -11.58 2.10
CA ARG A 159 10.51 -10.66 1.64
C ARG A 159 11.61 -10.49 2.68
N ILE A 160 11.24 -10.32 3.95
CA ILE A 160 12.23 -10.17 5.02
C ILE A 160 13.00 -11.48 5.28
N ALA A 161 12.32 -12.64 5.21
CA ALA A 161 12.97 -13.95 5.31
C ALA A 161 14.04 -14.12 4.22
N ASN A 162 13.69 -13.80 2.97
CA ASN A 162 14.62 -13.83 1.85
C ASN A 162 15.81 -12.87 2.04
N LEU A 163 15.56 -11.67 2.54
CA LEU A 163 16.63 -10.71 2.81
C LEU A 163 17.59 -11.25 3.88
N HIS A 164 17.09 -11.77 4.99
CA HIS A 164 17.95 -12.39 6.00
C HIS A 164 18.75 -13.57 5.42
N ASN A 165 18.13 -14.42 4.61
CA ASN A 165 18.79 -15.57 3.99
C ASN A 165 19.91 -15.12 3.02
N ASN A 166 19.63 -14.17 2.13
CA ASN A 166 20.58 -13.63 1.16
C ASN A 166 21.77 -12.92 1.81
N TRP A 167 21.57 -12.38 3.01
CA TRP A 167 22.59 -11.67 3.77
C TRP A 167 23.18 -12.50 4.93
N GLY A 168 23.06 -13.83 4.86
CA GLY A 168 23.77 -14.79 5.73
C GLY A 168 23.14 -15.04 7.10
N ASN A 169 21.99 -14.44 7.40
CA ASN A 169 21.28 -14.58 8.67
C ASN A 169 20.21 -15.68 8.59
N GLN A 170 20.64 -16.93 8.36
CA GLN A 170 19.73 -18.05 8.14
C GLN A 170 18.77 -18.30 9.31
N GLU A 171 19.26 -18.22 10.55
CA GLU A 171 18.41 -18.42 11.75
C GLU A 171 17.24 -17.43 11.81
N GLU A 172 17.50 -16.17 11.46
CA GLU A 172 16.47 -15.14 11.43
C GLU A 172 15.49 -15.34 10.27
N ALA A 173 16.00 -15.76 9.10
CA ALA A 173 15.16 -16.13 7.97
C ALA A 173 14.19 -17.27 8.33
N GLU A 174 14.67 -18.30 9.04
CA GLU A 174 13.82 -19.43 9.46
C GLU A 174 12.69 -19.00 10.38
N LYS A 175 12.90 -18.02 11.28
CA LYS A 175 11.83 -17.47 12.14
C LYS A 175 10.70 -16.86 11.29
N TYR A 176 11.06 -16.04 10.31
CA TYR A 176 10.08 -15.42 9.42
C TYR A 176 9.38 -16.42 8.50
N TYR A 177 10.07 -17.48 8.03
CA TYR A 177 9.40 -18.55 7.28
C TYR A 177 8.39 -19.31 8.15
N ARG A 178 8.72 -19.59 9.43
CA ARG A 178 7.77 -20.22 10.37
C ARG A 178 6.54 -19.35 10.62
N GLU A 179 6.73 -18.04 10.78
CA GLU A 179 5.61 -17.10 10.92
C GLU A 179 4.77 -17.02 9.64
N LEU A 180 5.41 -17.03 8.46
CA LEU A 180 4.71 -17.07 7.17
C LEU A 180 3.83 -18.32 7.03
N ILE A 181 4.33 -19.48 7.46
CA ILE A 181 3.55 -20.73 7.46
C ILE A 181 2.34 -20.61 8.38
N ALA A 182 2.53 -20.07 9.59
CA ALA A 182 1.44 -19.86 10.53
C ALA A 182 0.38 -18.86 10.02
N ALA A 183 0.78 -17.90 9.18
CA ALA A 183 -0.11 -16.93 8.56
C ALA A 183 -0.88 -17.47 7.35
N ALA A 184 -0.45 -18.59 6.75
CA ALA A 184 -1.00 -19.08 5.49
C ALA A 184 -2.51 -19.35 5.50
N PRO A 185 -3.10 -19.94 6.57
CA PRO A 185 -4.53 -20.16 6.65
C PRO A 185 -5.37 -18.87 6.72
N LEU A 186 -4.77 -17.76 7.15
CA LEU A 186 -5.46 -16.48 7.24
C LEU A 186 -5.82 -15.93 5.84
N GLY A 187 -4.99 -16.24 4.84
CA GLY A 187 -5.19 -15.86 3.45
C GLY A 187 -5.78 -16.96 2.55
N ASN A 188 -5.96 -18.18 3.07
CA ASN A 188 -6.16 -19.39 2.25
C ASN A 188 -5.06 -19.55 1.17
N GLU A 189 -3.80 -19.28 1.55
CA GLU A 189 -2.63 -19.30 0.66
C GLU A 189 -1.67 -20.47 0.94
N GLU A 190 -2.11 -21.55 1.59
CA GLU A 190 -1.25 -22.64 2.07
C GLU A 190 -0.35 -23.24 0.99
N GLU A 191 -0.93 -23.73 -0.10
CA GLU A 191 -0.18 -24.29 -1.25
C GLU A 191 0.73 -23.22 -1.89
N THR A 192 0.25 -21.97 -1.97
CA THR A 192 1.03 -20.86 -2.54
C THR A 192 2.25 -20.54 -1.69
N ILE A 193 2.12 -20.51 -0.37
CA ILE A 193 3.20 -20.23 0.58
C ILE A 193 4.20 -21.38 0.62
N GLN A 194 3.71 -22.62 0.56
CA GLN A 194 4.54 -23.82 0.47
C GLN A 194 5.46 -23.78 -0.76
N ASN A 195 4.89 -23.51 -1.94
CA ASN A 195 5.63 -23.36 -3.19
C ASN A 195 6.64 -22.19 -3.13
N LEU A 196 6.23 -21.07 -2.52
CA LEU A 196 7.08 -19.91 -2.34
C LEU A 196 8.31 -20.22 -1.47
N ILE A 197 8.11 -20.93 -0.35
CA ILE A 197 9.19 -21.34 0.56
C ILE A 197 10.12 -22.35 -0.11
N ASN A 198 9.58 -23.32 -0.85
CA ASN A 198 10.38 -24.29 -1.60
C ASN A 198 11.34 -23.60 -2.59
N GLY A 199 10.86 -22.59 -3.33
CA GLY A 199 11.69 -21.82 -4.25
C GLY A 199 12.71 -20.89 -3.58
N ASN A 200 12.34 -20.30 -2.44
CA ASN A 200 13.14 -19.26 -1.79
C ASN A 200 14.14 -19.79 -0.76
N ALA A 201 13.81 -20.88 -0.09
CA ALA A 201 14.61 -21.51 0.95
C ALA A 201 14.50 -23.04 0.88
N PRO A 202 15.00 -23.68 -0.19
CA PRO A 202 14.88 -25.12 -0.39
C PRO A 202 15.48 -25.93 0.76
N GLY A 203 16.60 -25.48 1.35
CA GLY A 203 17.19 -26.15 2.51
C GLY A 203 16.33 -26.08 3.78
N PHE A 204 15.54 -25.02 3.98
CA PHE A 204 14.55 -24.96 5.05
C PHE A 204 13.36 -25.87 4.72
N TYR A 205 12.85 -25.80 3.49
CA TYR A 205 11.76 -26.65 3.01
C TYR A 205 12.07 -28.15 3.16
N GLU A 206 13.30 -28.58 2.86
CA GLU A 206 13.73 -29.97 3.01
C GLU A 206 13.75 -30.44 4.46
N LYS A 207 14.14 -29.57 5.40
CA LYS A 207 14.21 -29.88 6.85
C LYS A 207 12.85 -29.90 7.54
N ASN A 208 11.80 -29.36 6.92
CA ASN A 208 10.46 -29.23 7.49
C ASN A 208 9.46 -30.04 6.61
N PRO A 209 9.47 -31.38 6.66
CA PRO A 209 8.65 -32.25 5.80
C PRO A 209 7.14 -32.10 6.03
N GLU A 210 6.71 -31.54 7.16
CA GLU A 210 5.33 -31.13 7.41
C GLU A 210 4.83 -30.07 6.42
N LEU A 211 5.75 -29.39 5.74
CA LEU A 211 5.45 -28.47 4.64
C LEU A 211 5.37 -29.17 3.29
N LYS A 212 5.27 -30.50 3.20
CA LYS A 212 5.19 -31.23 1.92
C LYS A 212 3.82 -31.88 1.71
N VAL A 213 2.82 -31.42 2.44
CA VAL A 213 1.44 -31.92 2.30
C VAL A 213 0.93 -31.49 0.92
N ASP A 214 0.52 -32.46 0.11
CA ASP A 214 -0.20 -32.19 -1.13
C ASP A 214 -1.61 -31.70 -0.76
N TYR A 215 -1.98 -30.51 -1.22
CA TYR A 215 -3.34 -30.01 -1.10
C TYR A 215 -4.12 -30.55 -2.31
N GLU A 216 -5.09 -31.45 -2.05
CA GLU A 216 -5.97 -32.07 -3.07
C GLU A 216 -6.99 -31.09 -3.67
#